data_AF-A0A3B9S1C3-F1
#
_entry.id   AF-A0A3B9S1C3-F1
#
_cell.length_a   1.000
_cell.length_b   1.000
_cell.length_c   1.000
_cell.angle_alpha   90.00
_cell.angle_beta   90.00
_cell.angle_gamma   90.00
#
_symmetry.space_group_name_H-M   'P 1'
#
loop_
_entity.id
_entity.type
_entity.pdbx_description
1 polymer ?
#
loop_
_entity_poly.entity_id
_entity_poly.type
_entity_poly.pdbx_seq_one_letter_code
_entity_poly.pdbx_strand_id
1 'polypeptide(L)'
;MDDLKLKIRTIPNFPIPGIQFRDITTLLADPDAFNDVIERFVNHYQDEQIDLVVGIEARGFIIGAPLALRLGKGFIPIRKEGKLPGPTHGLDYELEYGSDR
;
A
#
# COMPACT_ATOMS: atom_id res chain seq x y z
N MET A 1 -10.67 17.26 -11.21
CA MET A 1 -9.24 17.30 -10.88
C MET A 1 -9.11 17.28 -9.36
N ASP A 2 -8.56 16.18 -8.84
CA ASP A 2 -8.07 15.90 -7.48
C ASP A 2 -8.98 16.13 -6.25
N ASP A 3 -10.03 15.31 -6.11
CA ASP A 3 -10.79 15.17 -4.85
C ASP A 3 -10.20 14.10 -3.90
N LEU A 4 -9.41 13.14 -4.39
CA LEU A 4 -8.86 12.05 -3.54
C LEU A 4 -8.00 12.56 -2.39
N LYS A 5 -7.27 13.66 -2.57
CA LYS A 5 -6.47 14.26 -1.49
C LYS A 5 -7.35 14.78 -0.35
N LEU A 6 -8.56 15.27 -0.65
CA LEU A 6 -9.51 15.76 0.36
C LEU A 6 -10.10 14.61 1.18
N LYS A 7 -10.09 13.39 0.64
CA LYS A 7 -10.51 12.17 1.33
C LYS A 7 -9.44 11.62 2.27
N ILE A 8 -8.23 12.18 2.28
CA ILE A 8 -7.15 11.78 3.20
C ILE A 8 -7.07 12.79 4.35
N ARG A 9 -7.34 12.34 5.57
CA ARG A 9 -7.18 13.20 6.75
C ARG A 9 -5.72 13.26 7.19
N THR A 10 -5.38 14.35 7.86
CA THR A 10 -4.06 14.53 8.49
C THR A 10 -4.20 14.49 9.99
N ILE A 11 -3.42 13.62 10.64
CA ILE A 11 -3.35 13.51 12.09
C ILE A 11 -2.02 14.14 12.52
N PRO A 12 -2.04 15.30 13.19
CA PRO A 12 -0.81 15.94 13.65
C PRO A 12 -0.21 15.19 14.84
N ASN A 13 1.12 15.20 14.95
CA ASN A 13 1.90 14.64 16.05
C ASN A 13 1.69 13.13 16.27
N PHE A 14 1.53 12.36 15.19
CA PHE A 14 1.41 10.90 15.24
C PHE A 14 2.42 10.24 14.29
N PRO A 15 3.08 9.13 14.68
CA PRO A 15 3.06 8.49 16.00
C PRO A 15 3.87 9.24 17.06
N ILE A 16 4.70 10.20 16.67
CA ILE A 16 5.51 11.03 17.57
C ILE A 16 5.33 12.52 17.23
N PRO A 17 5.65 13.43 18.17
CA PRO A 17 5.58 14.88 17.94
C PRO A 17 6.36 15.31 16.69
N GLY A 18 5.79 16.24 15.92
CA GLY A 18 6.39 16.78 14.70
C GLY A 18 6.00 16.05 13.40
N ILE A 19 5.40 14.86 13.46
CA ILE A 19 4.95 14.13 12.27
C ILE A 19 3.51 14.50 11.88
N GLN A 20 3.30 14.84 10.61
CA GLN A 20 1.98 15.05 9.99
C GLN A 20 1.51 13.77 9.31
N PHE A 21 0.90 12.87 10.05
CA PHE A 21 0.51 11.56 9.55
C PHE A 21 -0.64 11.65 8.55
N ARG A 22 -0.45 11.08 7.35
CA ARG A 22 -1.49 10.98 6.32
C ARG A 22 -2.24 9.67 6.52
N ASP A 23 -3.44 9.80 7.09
CA ASP A 23 -4.29 8.66 7.35
C ASP A 23 -5.24 8.43 6.16
N ILE A 24 -4.92 7.40 5.37
CA ILE A 24 -5.70 7.01 4.19
C ILE A 24 -6.99 6.26 4.54
N THR A 25 -7.22 5.90 5.82
CA THR A 25 -8.40 5.08 6.18
C THR A 25 -9.72 5.76 5.84
N THR A 26 -9.79 7.09 5.88
CA THR A 26 -10.97 7.85 5.43
C THR A 26 -11.21 7.75 3.93
N LEU A 27 -10.15 7.67 3.12
CA LEU A 27 -10.24 7.42 1.69
C LEU A 27 -10.70 5.98 1.44
N LEU A 28 -10.14 5.02 2.17
CA LEU A 28 -10.47 3.60 2.03
C LEU A 28 -11.92 3.30 2.43
N ALA A 29 -12.48 4.06 3.36
CA ALA A 29 -13.87 3.93 3.82
C ALA A 29 -14.90 4.53 2.84
N ASP A 30 -14.46 5.39 1.91
CA ASP A 30 -15.29 5.95 0.84
C ASP A 30 -15.20 5.01 -0.38
N PRO A 31 -16.28 4.28 -0.72
CA PRO A 31 -16.24 3.25 -1.76
C PRO A 31 -15.92 3.83 -3.14
N ASP A 32 -16.43 5.03 -3.46
CA ASP A 32 -16.20 5.67 -4.74
C ASP A 32 -14.75 6.15 -4.84
N ALA A 33 -14.21 6.74 -3.77
CA ALA A 33 -12.82 7.18 -3.72
C ALA A 33 -11.84 6.00 -3.78
N PHE A 34 -12.12 4.91 -3.07
CA PHE A 34 -11.27 3.73 -3.10
C PHE A 34 -11.30 3.07 -4.47
N ASN A 35 -12.48 2.95 -5.10
CA ASN A 35 -12.58 2.45 -6.46
C ASN A 35 -11.81 3.33 -7.45
N ASP A 36 -11.94 4.67 -7.38
CA ASP A 36 -11.19 5.61 -8.23
C ASP A 36 -9.67 5.43 -8.07
N VAL A 37 -9.17 5.22 -6.85
CA VAL A 37 -7.74 4.89 -6.63
C VAL A 37 -7.32 3.64 -7.40
N ILE A 38 -8.09 2.55 -7.30
CA ILE A 38 -7.75 1.30 -7.99
C ILE A 38 -7.86 1.46 -9.50
N GLU A 39 -8.89 2.11 -10.02
CA GLU A 39 -9.04 2.38 -11.46
C GLU A 39 -7.88 3.20 -12.00
N ARG A 40 -7.41 4.21 -11.27
CA ARG A 40 -6.26 5.02 -11.70
C ARG A 40 -5.00 4.19 -11.80
N PHE A 41 -4.76 3.28 -10.85
CA PHE A 41 -3.62 2.37 -10.94
C PHE A 41 -3.77 1.37 -12.09
N VAL A 42 -4.95 0.77 -12.26
CA VAL A 42 -5.22 -0.14 -13.39
C VAL A 42 -4.97 0.58 -14.71
N ASN A 43 -5.53 1.77 -14.89
CA ASN A 43 -5.38 2.54 -16.12
C ASN A 43 -3.92 2.91 -16.42
N HIS A 44 -3.14 3.17 -15.38
CA HIS A 44 -1.72 3.48 -15.51
C HIS A 44 -0.89 2.25 -15.94
N TYR A 45 -1.29 1.06 -15.52
CA TYR A 45 -0.50 -0.17 -15.68
C TYR A 45 -1.08 -1.19 -16.67
N GLN A 46 -2.27 -0.96 -17.23
CA GLN A 46 -2.96 -1.95 -18.08
C GLN A 46 -2.20 -2.30 -19.37
N ASP A 47 -1.43 -1.36 -19.90
CA ASP A 47 -0.63 -1.53 -21.12
C ASP A 47 0.82 -1.99 -20.83
N GLU A 48 1.18 -2.07 -19.54
CA GLU A 48 2.50 -2.51 -19.10
C GLU A 48 2.57 -4.04 -18.99
N GLN A 49 3.72 -4.62 -19.33
CA GLN A 49 3.97 -6.05 -19.17
C GLN A 49 4.31 -6.39 -17.72
N ILE A 50 3.29 -6.36 -16.86
CA ILE A 50 3.41 -6.77 -15.45
C ILE A 50 3.13 -8.26 -15.33
N ASP A 51 4.02 -9.00 -14.67
CA ASP A 51 3.78 -10.41 -14.32
C ASP A 51 3.07 -10.56 -12.97
N LEU A 52 3.50 -9.76 -11.98
CA LEU A 52 3.12 -9.90 -10.58
C LEU A 52 2.98 -8.52 -9.92
N VAL A 53 2.06 -8.43 -8.96
CA VAL A 53 1.94 -7.27 -8.07
C VAL A 53 2.41 -7.66 -6.67
N VAL A 54 3.29 -6.86 -6.10
CA VAL A 54 3.86 -7.12 -4.78
C VAL A 54 3.39 -6.04 -3.81
N GLY A 55 2.86 -6.45 -2.65
CA GLY A 55 2.44 -5.53 -1.60
C GLY A 55 3.31 -5.69 -0.36
N ILE A 56 3.72 -4.58 0.26
CA ILE A 56 4.43 -4.58 1.55
C ILE A 56 3.39 -4.50 2.68
N GLU A 57 3.56 -5.33 3.70
CA GLU A 57 2.59 -5.39 4.79
C GLU A 57 2.49 -4.09 5.61
N ALA A 58 1.38 -3.82 6.29
CA ALA A 58 0.06 -4.42 6.05
C ALA A 58 -0.75 -3.57 5.06
N ARG A 59 -0.60 -2.25 5.11
CA ARG A 59 -1.44 -1.31 4.35
C ARG A 59 -1.22 -1.40 2.84
N GLY A 60 -0.04 -1.83 2.38
CA GLY A 60 0.21 -2.06 0.96
C GLY A 60 -0.66 -3.18 0.39
N PHE A 61 -1.11 -4.14 1.20
CA PHE A 61 -2.00 -5.21 0.75
C PHE A 61 -3.36 -4.68 0.35
N ILE A 62 -3.85 -3.64 1.03
CA ILE A 62 -5.19 -3.07 0.82
C ILE A 62 -5.33 -2.49 -0.58
N ILE A 63 -4.23 -1.97 -1.15
CA ILE A 63 -4.19 -1.44 -2.52
C ILE A 63 -3.68 -2.50 -3.51
N GLY A 64 -2.61 -3.21 -3.15
CA GLY A 64 -1.93 -4.13 -4.05
C GLY A 64 -2.76 -5.35 -4.43
N ALA A 65 -3.51 -5.93 -3.48
CA ALA A 65 -4.34 -7.11 -3.75
C ALA A 65 -5.48 -6.82 -4.76
N PRO A 66 -6.31 -5.77 -4.60
CA PRO A 66 -7.33 -5.45 -5.59
C PRO A 66 -6.73 -5.00 -6.93
N LEU A 67 -5.58 -4.31 -6.94
CA LEU A 67 -4.89 -3.99 -8.19
C LEU A 67 -4.47 -5.25 -8.96
N ALA A 68 -3.85 -6.22 -8.27
CA ALA A 68 -3.47 -7.50 -8.85
C ALA A 68 -4.67 -8.22 -9.47
N LEU A 69 -5.77 -8.28 -8.71
CA LEU A 69 -7.02 -8.90 -9.16
C LEU A 69 -7.55 -8.22 -10.43
N ARG A 70 -7.56 -6.88 -10.47
CA ARG A 70 -8.08 -6.10 -11.59
C ARG A 70 -7.21 -6.19 -12.85
N LEU A 71 -5.90 -6.35 -12.71
CA LEU A 71 -4.97 -6.58 -13.82
C LEU A 71 -4.90 -8.05 -14.25
N GLY A 72 -5.59 -8.96 -13.56
CA GLY A 72 -5.50 -10.39 -13.82
C GLY A 72 -4.12 -10.99 -13.52
N LYS A 73 -3.42 -10.47 -12.51
CA LYS A 73 -2.05 -10.86 -12.13
C LYS A 73 -2.01 -11.53 -10.76
N GLY A 74 -0.92 -12.26 -10.51
CA GLY A 74 -0.65 -12.82 -9.19
C GLY A 74 -0.30 -11.72 -8.17
N PHE A 75 -0.67 -11.94 -6.91
CA PHE A 75 -0.29 -11.08 -5.79
C PHE A 75 0.72 -11.80 -4.88
N ILE A 76 1.81 -11.11 -4.52
CA ILE A 76 2.83 -11.63 -3.59
C ILE A 76 2.90 -10.71 -2.35
N PRO A 77 2.71 -11.24 -1.13
CA PRO A 77 2.90 -10.48 0.10
C PRO A 77 4.38 -10.44 0.50
N ILE A 78 4.93 -9.23 0.68
CA ILE A 78 6.16 -9.01 1.46
C ILE A 78 5.76 -8.74 2.91
N ARG A 79 6.41 -9.43 3.84
CA ARG A 79 6.10 -9.36 5.28
C ARG A 79 7.38 -9.25 6.08
N LYS A 80 7.25 -8.70 7.30
CA LYS A 80 8.29 -8.76 8.32
C LYS A 80 8.69 -10.20 8.62
N GLU A 81 9.88 -10.34 9.16
CA GLU A 81 10.45 -11.62 9.54
C GLU A 81 9.47 -12.52 10.34
N GLY A 82 9.49 -13.82 10.04
CA GLY A 82 8.70 -14.84 10.73
C GLY A 82 7.21 -14.89 10.38
N LYS A 83 6.72 -14.06 9.45
CA LYS A 83 5.29 -14.03 9.05
C LYS A 83 4.96 -14.91 7.84
N LEU A 84 5.94 -15.39 7.09
CA LEU A 84 5.76 -16.29 5.96
C LEU A 84 6.16 -17.73 6.37
N PRO A 85 5.36 -18.76 6.02
CA PRO A 85 5.54 -20.12 6.54
C PRO A 85 6.60 -20.97 5.81
N GLY A 86 7.27 -20.45 4.79
CA GLY A 86 8.24 -21.18 3.95
C GLY A 86 9.63 -20.54 3.92
N PRO A 87 10.55 -21.05 3.08
CA PRO A 87 11.84 -20.41 2.85
C PRO A 87 11.66 -18.96 2.37
N THR A 88 12.39 -18.03 2.98
CA THR A 88 12.30 -16.60 2.67
C THR A 88 13.66 -16.00 2.35
N HIS A 89 13.63 -14.95 1.54
CA HIS A 89 14.71 -13.98 1.42
C HIS A 89 14.30 -12.73 2.19
N GLY A 90 15.21 -12.19 3.01
CA GLY A 90 14.99 -10.95 3.77
C GLY A 90 15.97 -9.87 3.33
N LEU A 91 15.54 -8.62 3.46
CA LEU A 91 16.38 -7.45 3.24
C LEU A 91 16.29 -6.56 4.48
N ASP A 92 17.42 -6.35 5.14
CA ASP A 92 17.47 -5.44 6.29
C ASP A 92 17.39 -4.00 5.79
N TYR A 93 16.64 -3.14 6.49
CA TYR A 93 16.52 -1.72 6.17
C TYR A 93 16.61 -0.86 7.42
N GLU A 94 17.20 0.33 7.25
CA GLU A 94 17.33 1.31 8.32
C GLU A 94 16.04 2.11 8.49
N LEU A 95 15.68 2.34 9.75
CA LEU A 95 14.64 3.25 10.18
C LEU A 95 15.29 4.49 10.81
N GLU A 96 14.53 5.59 10.87
CA GLU A 96 14.98 6.84 11.49
C GLU A 96 15.48 6.64 12.94
N TYR A 97 14.93 5.65 13.65
CA TYR A 97 15.37 5.23 14.98
C TYR A 97 15.39 3.68 15.08
N GLY A 98 16.21 3.00 14.28
CA GLY A 98 16.46 1.56 14.40
C GLY A 98 16.73 0.85 13.07
N SER A 99 16.60 -0.47 13.06
CA SER A 99 16.64 -1.31 11.86
C SER A 99 15.54 -2.35 11.95
N ASP A 100 14.96 -2.73 10.80
CA ASP A 100 13.93 -3.77 10.71
C ASP A 100 14.21 -4.67 9.50
N ARG A 101 13.51 -5.81 9.41
CA ARG A 101 13.73 -6.86 8.39
C ARG A 101 12.42 -7.43 7.85
#